data_AF-W6QEH6-F1
#
_entry.id   AF-W6QEH6-F1
#
_cell.length_a   1.000
_cell.length_b   1.000
_cell.length_c   1.000
_cell.angle_alpha   90.00
_cell.angle_beta   90.00
_cell.angle_gamma   90.00
#
_symmetry.space_group_name_H-M   'P 1'
#
loop_
_entity.id
_entity.type
_entity.pdbx_description
1 polymer ?
#
loop_
_entity_poly.entity_id
_entity_poly.type
_entity_poly.pdbx_seq_one_letter_code
_entity_poly.pdbx_strand_id
1 'polypeptide(L)'
;MSRTRSEIQFIHSSKPGVPEVASAEMRRRVHSHAARSAHAKTRRQRVIEYHAIKTISGSEDESLPFSTAAAEIAISVITSPLGFLGSHRRDPFASFARSLNSNEDFLLDYYMANVVPCSTSQRSQISHPESCTQHLNKHFVQLAATNASSLNGLFLVSCRHLSQYLPHNGPYFVQLALQYKIACVRSLREAISSSEIHSPISDSTLALPLFLAHDEILVGDGPSTKIHVQGAIQMARHNRALDKTDCSAFPYDLIQRDM
;
A
#
# COMPACT_ATOMS: atom_id res chain seq x y z
N MET A 1 -17.28 48.53 -23.89
CA MET A 1 -16.28 47.43 -23.78
C MET A 1 -17.03 46.15 -23.43
N SER A 2 -17.24 45.26 -24.40
CA SER A 2 -18.10 44.07 -24.26
C SER A 2 -17.27 42.84 -23.87
N ARG A 3 -17.64 42.14 -22.80
CA ARG A 3 -17.03 40.89 -22.36
C ARG A 3 -17.57 39.74 -23.22
N THR A 4 -16.71 39.14 -24.04
CA THR A 4 -17.00 37.88 -24.74
C THR A 4 -17.10 36.74 -23.72
N ARG A 5 -18.29 36.13 -23.60
CA ARG A 5 -18.48 34.86 -22.89
C ARG A 5 -17.89 33.75 -23.74
N SER A 6 -16.90 33.03 -23.21
CA SER A 6 -16.41 31.79 -23.83
C SER A 6 -17.47 30.70 -23.65
N GLU A 7 -18.17 30.36 -24.72
CA GLU A 7 -19.12 29.26 -24.76
C GLU A 7 -18.36 27.94 -24.88
N ILE A 8 -18.58 27.02 -23.93
CA ILE A 8 -17.94 25.70 -23.91
C ILE A 8 -18.60 24.86 -25.00
N GLN A 9 -17.92 24.66 -26.13
CA GLN A 9 -18.35 23.74 -27.18
C GLN A 9 -17.92 22.31 -26.85
N PHE A 10 -18.89 21.43 -26.62
CA PHE A 10 -18.65 20.00 -26.47
C PHE A 10 -18.56 19.35 -27.85
N ILE A 11 -17.34 19.01 -28.27
CA ILE A 11 -17.12 18.24 -29.49
C ILE A 11 -17.40 16.77 -29.17
N HIS A 12 -18.50 16.23 -29.69
CA HIS A 12 -18.81 14.81 -29.63
C HIS A 12 -17.94 14.09 -30.68
N SER A 13 -16.82 13.49 -30.27
CA SER A 13 -15.97 12.70 -31.16
C SER A 13 -16.56 11.29 -31.39
N SER A 14 -17.61 11.20 -32.20
CA SER A 14 -17.98 9.92 -32.82
C SER A 14 -17.00 9.64 -33.96
N LYS A 15 -16.29 8.51 -33.88
CA LYS A 15 -15.48 7.99 -34.99
C LYS A 15 -16.36 7.87 -36.25
N PRO A 16 -15.94 8.41 -37.41
CA PRO A 16 -16.71 8.22 -38.64
C PRO A 16 -16.47 6.80 -39.13
N GLY A 17 -17.50 5.96 -39.16
CA GLY A 17 -17.40 4.63 -39.76
C GLY A 17 -18.36 3.55 -39.26
N VAL A 18 -19.29 3.83 -38.34
CA VAL A 18 -20.31 2.83 -37.97
C VAL A 18 -21.70 3.49 -38.01
N PRO A 19 -22.66 2.93 -38.77
CA PRO A 19 -24.00 3.48 -38.86
C PRO A 19 -24.68 3.51 -37.51
N GLU A 20 -25.44 4.59 -37.34
CA GLU A 20 -26.17 5.05 -36.18
C GLU A 20 -27.24 4.05 -35.71
N VAL A 21 -26.81 3.03 -34.97
CA VAL A 21 -27.66 2.29 -34.05
C VAL A 21 -26.98 2.36 -32.70
N ALA A 22 -27.45 3.25 -31.84
CA ALA A 22 -27.00 3.31 -30.45
C ALA A 22 -27.11 1.90 -29.85
N SER A 23 -25.99 1.18 -29.77
CA SER A 23 -25.94 -0.21 -29.31
C SER A 23 -26.68 -0.29 -27.99
N ALA A 24 -27.49 -1.34 -27.79
CA ALA A 24 -28.23 -1.57 -26.56
C ALA A 24 -27.35 -1.47 -25.31
N GLU A 25 -26.05 -1.79 -25.47
CA GLU A 25 -25.03 -1.65 -24.44
C GLU A 25 -24.74 -0.18 -24.06
N MET A 26 -24.69 0.75 -25.02
CA MET A 26 -24.52 2.18 -24.76
C MET A 26 -25.71 2.74 -24.00
N ARG A 27 -26.94 2.39 -24.40
CA ARG A 27 -28.15 2.79 -23.65
C ARG A 27 -28.13 2.23 -22.24
N ARG A 28 -27.77 0.95 -22.05
CA ARG A 28 -27.62 0.32 -20.73
C ARG A 28 -26.57 1.04 -19.87
N ARG A 29 -25.43 1.45 -20.44
CA ARG A 29 -24.40 2.22 -19.74
C ARG A 29 -24.90 3.60 -19.32
N VAL A 30 -25.63 4.30 -20.19
CA VAL A 30 -26.24 5.62 -19.87
C VAL A 30 -27.28 5.49 -18.77
N HIS A 31 -28.19 4.52 -18.86
CA HIS A 31 -29.20 4.29 -17.81
C HIS A 31 -28.56 3.87 -16.48
N SER A 32 -27.54 3.01 -16.51
CA SER A 32 -26.77 2.65 -15.30
C SER A 32 -26.04 3.84 -14.70
N HIS A 33 -25.49 4.73 -15.52
CA HIS A 33 -24.85 5.96 -15.04
C HIS A 33 -25.88 6.90 -14.41
N ALA A 34 -27.03 7.14 -15.06
CA ALA A 34 -28.10 7.98 -14.53
C ALA A 34 -28.65 7.43 -13.20
N ALA A 35 -28.88 6.12 -13.09
CA ALA A 35 -29.31 5.47 -11.85
C ALA A 35 -28.27 5.63 -10.74
N ARG A 36 -26.97 5.43 -11.04
CA ARG A 36 -25.88 5.63 -10.09
C ARG A 36 -25.78 7.08 -9.62
N SER A 37 -25.91 8.05 -10.54
CA SER A 37 -25.90 9.47 -10.21
C SER A 37 -27.10 9.87 -9.34
N ALA A 38 -28.29 9.34 -9.62
CA ALA A 38 -29.49 9.57 -8.81
C ALA A 38 -29.31 8.99 -7.39
N HIS A 39 -28.85 7.73 -7.26
CA HIS A 39 -28.56 7.12 -5.97
C HIS A 39 -27.49 7.88 -5.18
N ALA A 40 -26.43 8.33 -5.84
CA ALA A 40 -25.38 9.13 -5.22
C ALA A 40 -25.93 10.46 -4.69
N LYS A 41 -26.82 11.13 -5.43
CA LYS A 41 -27.49 12.37 -5.00
C LYS A 41 -28.38 12.13 -3.79
N THR A 42 -29.22 11.09 -3.81
CA THR A 42 -30.07 10.72 -2.66
C THR A 42 -29.24 10.39 -1.42
N ARG A 43 -28.13 9.66 -1.58
CA ARG A 43 -27.22 9.35 -0.47
C ARG A 43 -26.62 10.62 0.13
N ARG A 44 -26.14 11.55 -0.70
CA ARG A 44 -25.61 12.84 -0.23
C ARG A 44 -26.66 13.65 0.52
N GLN A 45 -27.90 13.65 0.05
CA GLN A 45 -28.99 14.37 0.70
C GLN A 45 -29.30 13.80 2.09
N ARG A 46 -29.36 12.46 2.24
CA ARG A 46 -29.54 11.82 3.56
C ARG A 46 -28.41 12.12 4.54
N VAL A 47 -27.16 12.20 4.05
CA VAL A 47 -26.00 12.55 4.88
C VAL A 47 -26.12 14.00 5.35
N ILE A 48 -26.53 14.93 4.48
CA ILE A 48 -26.76 16.33 4.84
C ILE A 48 -27.88 16.44 5.89
N GLU A 49 -29.01 15.75 5.70
CA GLU A 49 -30.12 15.72 6.66
C GLU A 49 -29.69 15.16 8.02
N TYR A 50 -28.93 14.05 8.03
CA TYR A 50 -28.39 13.47 9.26
C TYR A 50 -27.47 14.45 10.00
N HIS A 51 -26.57 15.14 9.27
CA HIS A 51 -25.71 16.15 9.87
C HIS A 51 -26.49 17.35 10.39
N ALA A 52 -27.55 17.79 9.69
CA ALA A 52 -28.43 18.86 10.14
C ALA A 52 -29.17 18.49 11.43
N ILE A 53 -29.71 17.25 11.52
CA ILE A 53 -30.34 16.75 12.74
C ILE A 53 -29.34 16.70 13.89
N LYS A 54 -28.13 16.18 13.64
CA LYS A 54 -27.05 16.12 14.64
C LYS A 54 -26.63 17.49 15.15
N THR A 55 -26.67 18.52 14.31
CA THR A 55 -26.38 19.90 14.72
C THR A 55 -27.53 20.57 15.49
N ILE A 56 -28.78 20.14 15.28
CA ILE A 56 -29.95 20.66 16.00
C ILE A 56 -30.12 19.97 17.35
N SER A 57 -29.70 18.70 17.48
CA SER A 57 -29.84 17.88 18.69
C SER A 57 -28.58 17.88 19.57
N GLY A 58 -27.88 19.01 19.69
CA GLY A 58 -26.57 19.07 20.33
C GLY A 58 -26.39 20.23 21.32
N SER A 59 -27.18 20.25 22.39
CA SER A 59 -26.82 20.91 23.65
C SER A 59 -27.66 20.36 24.80
N GLU A 60 -27.17 19.31 25.46
CA GLU A 60 -27.28 19.13 26.91
C GLU A 60 -26.32 18.03 27.38
N ASP A 61 -25.72 18.29 28.53
CA ASP A 61 -24.42 17.87 29.02
C ASP A 61 -24.53 16.73 30.05
N GLU A 62 -23.40 16.02 30.26
CA GLU A 62 -22.93 15.45 31.54
C GLU A 62 -23.73 14.42 32.40
N SER A 63 -22.93 13.52 32.99
CA SER A 63 -23.10 12.77 34.25
C SER A 63 -23.93 11.46 34.33
N LEU A 64 -23.24 10.42 34.83
CA LEU A 64 -23.77 9.15 35.35
C LEU A 64 -24.74 9.37 36.53
N PRO A 65 -25.69 8.45 36.78
CA PRO A 65 -25.49 7.55 37.92
C PRO A 65 -26.00 6.11 37.74
N PHE A 66 -25.39 5.25 38.55
CA PHE A 66 -25.71 3.86 38.88
C PHE A 66 -27.10 3.72 39.54
N SER A 67 -27.99 2.86 39.04
CA SER A 67 -28.75 1.91 39.89
C SER A 67 -29.49 0.84 39.09
N THR A 68 -29.58 -0.32 39.73
CA THR A 68 -30.12 -1.62 39.34
C THR A 68 -31.64 -1.65 39.09
N ALA A 69 -32.07 -2.30 38.01
CA ALA A 69 -33.32 -3.09 37.97
C ALA A 69 -33.30 -4.06 36.78
N ALA A 70 -33.40 -5.35 37.09
CA ALA A 70 -33.55 -6.41 36.12
C ALA A 70 -34.95 -6.39 35.50
N ALA A 71 -35.02 -6.40 34.17
CA ALA A 71 -36.14 -6.92 33.41
C ALA A 71 -35.63 -7.29 32.01
N GLU A 72 -35.42 -8.60 31.81
CA GLU A 72 -35.18 -9.23 30.52
C GLU A 72 -36.32 -8.91 29.55
N ILE A 73 -36.03 -8.10 28.54
CA ILE A 73 -36.68 -8.21 27.24
C ILE A 73 -35.56 -8.20 26.20
N ALA A 74 -35.32 -9.36 25.60
CA ALA A 74 -34.34 -9.60 24.56
C ALA A 74 -34.67 -8.78 23.31
N ILE A 75 -34.21 -7.53 23.29
CA ILE A 75 -34.04 -6.76 22.07
C ILE A 75 -32.65 -7.15 21.58
N SER A 76 -32.57 -7.83 20.45
CA SER A 76 -31.31 -8.00 19.73
C SER A 76 -30.78 -6.59 19.44
N VAL A 77 -29.90 -6.12 20.32
CA VAL A 77 -29.11 -4.93 20.10
C VAL A 77 -28.31 -5.26 18.85
N ILE A 78 -28.77 -4.76 17.71
CA ILE A 78 -27.89 -4.52 16.59
C ILE A 78 -26.85 -3.59 17.19
N THR A 79 -25.71 -4.16 17.56
CA THR A 79 -24.52 -3.42 17.90
C THR A 79 -24.27 -2.55 16.67
N SER A 80 -24.70 -1.28 16.77
CA SER A 80 -24.29 -0.25 15.83
C SER A 80 -22.79 -0.42 15.67
N PRO A 81 -22.23 -0.47 14.43
CA PRO A 81 -20.84 -0.86 14.24
C PRO A 81 -20.00 0.11 15.05
N LEU A 82 -19.52 -0.38 16.20
CA LEU A 82 -18.60 0.33 17.06
C LEU A 82 -17.46 0.75 16.14
N GLY A 83 -17.23 2.06 16.07
CA GLY A 83 -16.31 2.67 15.13
C GLY A 83 -14.92 2.05 15.21
N PHE A 84 -14.69 1.04 14.37
CA PHE A 84 -13.38 0.47 14.07
C PHE A 84 -12.62 1.31 13.03
N LEU A 85 -13.10 2.53 12.77
CA LEU A 85 -12.43 3.58 12.00
C LEU A 85 -11.98 4.70 12.95
N GLY A 86 -11.45 4.33 14.12
CA GLY A 86 -10.67 5.27 14.93
C GLY A 86 -9.40 5.67 14.16
N SER A 87 -8.82 6.82 14.50
CA SER A 87 -7.54 7.29 13.93
C SER A 87 -6.37 6.33 14.16
N HIS A 88 -6.54 5.31 15.00
CA HIS A 88 -5.71 4.12 15.05
C HIS A 88 -6.01 3.23 13.82
N ARG A 89 -5.25 3.43 12.75
CA ARG A 89 -5.25 2.65 11.51
C ARG A 89 -4.87 1.17 11.72
N ARG A 90 -5.58 0.43 12.57
CA ARG A 90 -5.47 -1.02 12.59
C ARG A 90 -6.22 -1.57 11.38
N ASP A 91 -5.54 -2.40 10.61
CA ASP A 91 -6.11 -3.09 9.46
C ASP A 91 -7.40 -3.82 9.87
N PRO A 92 -8.58 -3.30 9.46
CA PRO A 92 -9.86 -3.83 9.93
C PRO A 92 -10.21 -5.18 9.29
N PHE A 93 -9.42 -5.63 8.30
CA PHE A 93 -9.66 -6.85 7.55
C PHE A 93 -8.63 -7.94 7.83
N ALA A 94 -7.65 -7.71 8.71
CA ALA A 94 -6.53 -8.62 8.96
C ALA A 94 -5.88 -9.12 7.64
N SER A 95 -5.69 -8.20 6.72
CA SER A 95 -5.12 -8.35 5.38
C SER A 95 -3.64 -8.72 5.38
N PHE A 96 -2.91 -8.46 6.47
CA PHE A 96 -1.48 -8.77 6.59
C PHE A 96 -1.21 -10.22 7.01
N ALA A 97 -0.04 -10.72 6.61
CA ALA A 97 0.45 -12.07 6.89
C ALA A 97 0.46 -12.45 8.39
N ARG A 98 0.48 -11.44 9.27
CA ARG A 98 0.32 -11.57 10.71
C ARG A 98 -0.25 -10.28 11.30
N SER A 99 -0.81 -10.38 12.51
CA SER A 99 -1.21 -9.20 13.27
C SER A 99 -0.01 -8.31 13.57
N LEU A 100 -0.15 -7.01 13.33
CA LEU A 100 0.86 -6.00 13.61
C LEU A 100 0.70 -5.49 15.04
N ASN A 101 1.84 -5.22 15.70
CA ASN A 101 1.85 -4.47 16.96
C ASN A 101 1.96 -2.96 16.69
N SER A 102 1.81 -2.13 17.72
CA SER A 102 1.80 -0.66 17.57
C SER A 102 3.07 -0.08 16.93
N ASN A 103 4.24 -0.69 17.15
CA ASN A 103 5.48 -0.24 16.49
C ASN A 103 5.45 -0.62 15.01
N GLU A 104 4.97 -1.81 14.68
CA GLU A 104 4.86 -2.30 13.30
C GLU A 104 3.82 -1.55 12.49
N ASP A 105 2.69 -1.18 13.10
CA ASP A 105 1.69 -0.28 12.50
C ASP A 105 2.36 1.06 12.13
N PHE A 106 3.12 1.66 13.06
CA PHE A 106 3.88 2.89 12.80
C PHE A 106 4.91 2.72 11.68
N LEU A 107 5.68 1.64 11.68
CA LEU A 107 6.70 1.38 10.66
C LEU A 107 6.07 1.18 9.27
N LEU A 108 4.93 0.51 9.20
CA LEU A 108 4.19 0.32 7.96
C LEU A 108 3.68 1.66 7.42
N ASP A 109 3.01 2.47 8.25
CA ASP A 109 2.55 3.80 7.87
C ASP A 109 3.73 4.68 7.43
N TYR A 110 4.85 4.60 8.14
CA TYR A 110 6.08 5.32 7.79
C TYR A 110 6.64 4.88 6.44
N TYR A 111 6.75 3.57 6.19
CA TYR A 111 7.21 3.02 4.92
C TYR A 111 6.37 3.55 3.76
N MET A 112 5.05 3.46 3.89
CA MET A 112 4.10 3.90 2.87
C MET A 112 4.16 5.40 2.59
N ALA A 113 4.45 6.22 3.61
CA ALA A 113 4.51 7.67 3.48
C ALA A 113 5.87 8.20 3.00
N ASN A 114 6.98 7.57 3.41
CA ASN A 114 8.33 8.14 3.26
C ASN A 114 9.26 7.29 2.38
N VAL A 115 9.07 5.96 2.36
CA VAL A 115 9.95 5.03 1.63
C VAL A 115 9.35 4.61 0.28
N VAL A 116 8.02 4.60 0.15
CA VAL A 116 7.30 4.37 -1.10
C VAL A 116 6.81 5.70 -1.68
N PRO A 117 7.66 6.54 -2.30
CA PRO A 117 7.18 7.76 -2.94
C PRO A 117 6.43 7.41 -4.23
N CYS A 118 5.12 7.14 -4.13
CA CYS A 118 4.19 7.15 -5.24
C CYS A 118 3.62 8.57 -5.38
N SER A 119 4.27 9.43 -6.16
CA SER A 119 3.76 10.79 -6.36
C SER A 119 2.58 10.79 -7.34
N THR A 120 1.44 11.29 -6.87
CA THR A 120 0.20 11.49 -7.65
C THR A 120 0.37 12.47 -8.83
N SER A 121 1.54 13.09 -8.97
CA SER A 121 1.90 14.08 -10.01
C SER A 121 2.57 13.49 -11.26
N GLN A 122 2.93 12.20 -11.31
CA GLN A 122 3.64 11.59 -12.45
C GLN A 122 2.75 11.15 -13.64
N ARG A 123 1.52 11.69 -13.80
CA ARG A 123 0.64 11.34 -14.93
C ARG A 123 0.94 12.09 -16.24
N SER A 124 1.96 12.94 -16.29
CA SER A 124 2.35 13.60 -17.52
C SER A 124 3.87 13.69 -17.63
N GLN A 125 4.46 12.69 -18.28
CA GLN A 125 5.77 12.66 -18.97
C GLN A 125 6.46 11.31 -18.69
N ILE A 126 6.12 10.31 -19.50
CA ILE A 126 6.87 9.06 -19.59
C ILE A 126 8.09 9.35 -20.44
N SER A 127 9.30 9.19 -19.89
CA SER A 127 10.54 8.82 -20.61
C SER A 127 11.79 8.56 -19.71
N HIS A 128 11.71 8.29 -18.39
CA HIS A 128 12.95 8.02 -17.61
C HIS A 128 12.73 7.24 -16.27
N PRO A 129 13.78 6.75 -15.55
CA PRO A 129 13.85 5.50 -14.77
C PRO A 129 13.12 5.55 -13.42
N GLU A 130 12.38 6.63 -13.14
CA GLU A 130 11.63 6.82 -11.89
C GLU A 130 10.38 5.94 -11.78
N SER A 131 10.09 5.11 -12.79
CA SER A 131 9.00 4.12 -12.76
C SER A 131 9.39 2.81 -12.09
N CYS A 132 10.69 2.49 -11.96
CA CYS A 132 11.09 1.15 -11.57
C CYS A 132 11.12 0.95 -10.06
N THR A 133 11.74 1.89 -9.33
CA THR A 133 11.78 1.88 -7.86
C THR A 133 10.37 1.92 -7.26
N GLN A 134 9.45 2.68 -7.86
CA GLN A 134 8.05 2.71 -7.46
C GLN A 134 7.34 1.38 -7.70
N HIS A 135 7.59 0.75 -8.85
CA HIS A 135 7.03 -0.56 -9.17
C HIS A 135 7.55 -1.63 -8.20
N LEU A 136 8.86 -1.62 -7.92
CA LEU A 136 9.49 -2.52 -6.95
C LEU A 136 8.95 -2.30 -5.54
N ASN A 137 8.82 -1.05 -5.10
CA ASN A 137 8.24 -0.73 -3.79
C ASN A 137 6.78 -1.18 -3.69
N LYS A 138 5.96 -0.97 -4.72
CA LYS A 138 4.59 -1.47 -4.75
C LYS A 138 4.55 -3.00 -4.65
N HIS A 139 5.44 -3.68 -5.37
CA HIS A 139 5.56 -5.13 -5.32
C HIS A 139 6.00 -5.62 -3.94
N PHE A 140 6.95 -4.93 -3.29
CA PHE A 140 7.38 -5.24 -1.92
C PHE A 140 6.27 -5.06 -0.90
N VAL A 141 5.43 -4.02 -1.01
CA VAL A 141 4.24 -3.87 -0.15
C VAL A 141 3.28 -5.05 -0.33
N GLN A 142 3.05 -5.48 -1.57
CA GLN A 142 2.16 -6.62 -1.85
C GLN A 142 2.71 -7.93 -1.28
N LEU A 143 4.02 -8.18 -1.43
CA LEU A 143 4.68 -9.35 -0.83
C LEU A 143 4.67 -9.29 0.70
N ALA A 144 4.90 -8.11 1.28
CA ALA A 144 4.84 -7.91 2.73
C ALA A 144 3.43 -8.11 3.29
N ALA A 145 2.38 -7.78 2.52
CA ALA A 145 1.02 -8.06 2.90
C ALA A 145 0.75 -9.58 3.01
N THR A 146 1.33 -10.39 2.13
CA THR A 146 1.02 -11.83 2.05
C THR A 146 2.02 -12.74 2.76
N ASN A 147 3.24 -12.25 3.04
CA ASN A 147 4.31 -13.06 3.62
C ASN A 147 5.00 -12.38 4.82
N ALA A 148 5.07 -13.09 5.94
CA ALA A 148 5.64 -12.57 7.18
C ALA A 148 7.14 -12.26 7.09
N SER A 149 7.90 -13.01 6.30
CA SER A 149 9.34 -12.75 6.09
C SER A 149 9.55 -11.51 5.22
N SER A 150 8.74 -11.32 4.18
CA SER A 150 8.76 -10.08 3.38
C SER A 150 8.32 -8.86 4.21
N LEU A 151 7.38 -9.03 5.13
CA LEU A 151 6.96 -8.00 6.08
C LEU A 151 8.10 -7.58 7.01
N ASN A 152 8.89 -8.53 7.52
CA ASN A 152 10.11 -8.21 8.27
C ASN A 152 11.11 -7.41 7.40
N GLY A 153 11.22 -7.72 6.11
CA GLY A 153 12.06 -6.97 5.17
C GLY A 153 11.60 -5.52 4.98
N LEU A 154 10.28 -5.29 4.93
CA LEU A 154 9.70 -3.95 4.88
C LEU A 154 10.01 -3.16 6.16
N PHE A 155 9.88 -3.79 7.33
CA PHE A 155 10.21 -3.15 8.61
C PHE A 155 11.70 -2.89 8.78
N LEU A 156 12.57 -3.78 8.28
CA LEU A 156 14.02 -3.56 8.22
C LEU A 156 14.34 -2.23 7.52
N VAL A 157 13.84 -2.05 6.30
CA VAL A 157 14.07 -0.85 5.50
C VAL A 157 13.53 0.40 6.22
N SER A 158 12.34 0.29 6.80
CA SER A 158 11.68 1.39 7.53
C SER A 158 12.51 1.85 8.73
N CYS A 159 12.94 0.90 9.56
CA CYS A 159 13.79 1.15 10.72
C CYS A 159 15.14 1.75 10.31
N ARG A 160 15.76 1.22 9.24
CA ARG A 160 17.02 1.74 8.74
C ARG A 160 16.88 3.20 8.31
N HIS A 161 15.86 3.51 7.53
CA HIS A 161 15.58 4.87 7.09
C HIS A 161 15.32 5.78 8.31
N LEU A 162 14.43 5.41 9.23
CA LEU A 162 14.18 6.16 10.47
C LEU A 162 15.43 6.43 11.30
N SER A 163 16.34 5.45 11.38
CA SER A 163 17.57 5.60 12.16
C SER A 163 18.50 6.70 11.67
N GLN A 164 18.42 7.05 10.38
CA GLN A 164 19.21 8.13 9.78
C GLN A 164 18.62 9.51 10.07
N TYR A 165 17.28 9.60 10.14
CA TYR A 165 16.57 10.88 10.25
C TYR A 165 16.14 11.27 11.67
N LEU A 166 16.10 10.31 12.60
CA LEU A 166 15.72 10.56 14.01
C LEU A 166 16.92 10.43 14.95
N PRO A 167 17.63 11.52 15.30
CA PRO A 167 18.83 11.44 16.12
C PRO A 167 18.58 10.94 17.55
N HIS A 168 17.44 11.26 18.16
CA HIS A 168 17.13 10.86 19.55
C HIS A 168 16.69 9.40 19.68
N ASN A 169 15.93 8.88 18.71
CA ASN A 169 15.43 7.50 18.70
C ASN A 169 16.24 6.59 17.75
N GLY A 170 17.29 7.11 17.14
CA GLY A 170 18.12 6.40 16.16
C GLY A 170 18.64 5.06 16.67
N PRO A 171 19.27 5.00 17.87
CA PRO A 171 19.78 3.74 18.42
C PRO A 171 18.70 2.66 18.59
N TYR A 172 17.48 3.05 18.96
CA TYR A 172 16.34 2.14 19.05
C TYR A 172 15.99 1.54 17.68
N PHE A 173 15.90 2.38 16.64
CA PHE A 173 15.62 1.90 15.29
C PHE A 173 16.78 1.12 14.67
N VAL A 174 18.03 1.42 15.01
CA VAL A 174 19.18 0.58 14.63
C VAL A 174 19.05 -0.83 15.23
N GLN A 175 18.70 -0.93 16.51
CA GLN A 175 18.50 -2.22 17.17
C GLN A 175 17.34 -2.99 16.53
N LEU A 176 16.23 -2.32 16.25
CA LEU A 176 15.06 -2.94 15.63
C LEU A 176 15.34 -3.37 14.17
N ALA A 177 16.08 -2.57 13.40
CA ALA A 177 16.59 -2.94 12.08
C ALA A 177 17.44 -4.21 12.16
N LEU A 178 18.38 -4.30 13.12
CA LEU A 178 19.20 -5.49 13.30
C LEU A 178 18.34 -6.75 13.57
N GLN A 179 17.30 -6.64 14.40
CA GLN A 179 16.38 -7.75 14.67
C GLN A 179 15.67 -8.22 13.39
N TYR A 180 15.13 -7.30 12.60
CA TYR A 180 14.47 -7.65 11.34
C TYR A 180 15.45 -8.18 10.29
N LYS A 181 16.68 -7.67 10.24
CA LYS A 181 17.76 -8.19 9.37
C LYS A 181 18.07 -9.64 9.68
N ILE A 182 18.26 -9.96 10.97
CA ILE A 182 18.48 -11.35 11.43
C ILE A 182 17.30 -12.23 11.05
N ALA A 183 16.06 -11.76 11.22
CA ALA A 183 14.86 -12.50 10.82
C ALA A 183 14.84 -12.79 9.30
N CYS A 184 15.15 -11.79 8.47
CA CYS A 184 15.21 -11.95 7.01
C CYS A 184 16.27 -12.96 6.59
N VAL A 185 17.48 -12.86 7.15
CA VAL A 185 18.59 -13.80 6.86
C VAL A 185 18.23 -15.22 7.29
N ARG A 186 17.59 -15.40 8.45
CA ARG A 186 17.12 -16.73 8.91
C ARG A 186 16.08 -17.31 7.96
N SER A 187 15.04 -16.55 7.62
CA SER A 187 14.02 -17.00 6.66
C SER A 187 14.61 -17.32 5.29
N LEU A 188 15.56 -16.52 4.81
CA LEU A 188 16.24 -16.76 3.54
C LEU A 188 17.05 -18.06 3.59
N ARG A 189 17.83 -18.27 4.66
CA ARG A 189 18.61 -19.49 4.86
C ARG A 189 17.71 -20.72 4.94
N GLU A 190 16.63 -20.66 5.70
CA GLU A 190 15.67 -21.75 5.84
C GLU A 190 15.00 -22.09 4.50
N ALA A 191 14.62 -21.08 3.72
CA ALA A 191 14.02 -21.28 2.40
C ALA A 191 15.01 -21.90 1.40
N ILE A 192 16.28 -21.47 1.42
CA ILE A 192 17.32 -22.09 0.58
C ILE A 192 17.60 -23.53 1.03
N SER A 193 17.62 -23.79 2.33
CA SER A 193 17.94 -25.12 2.89
C SER A 193 16.81 -26.13 2.69
N SER A 194 15.55 -25.67 2.66
CA SER A 194 14.38 -26.50 2.43
C SER A 194 13.97 -26.60 0.96
N SER A 195 14.60 -25.83 0.07
CA SER A 195 14.32 -25.86 -1.36
C SER A 195 14.88 -27.13 -1.99
N GLU A 196 13.98 -27.92 -2.59
CA GLU A 196 14.39 -29.03 -3.45
C GLU A 196 14.98 -28.51 -4.77
N ILE A 197 15.96 -29.24 -5.32
CA ILE A 197 16.76 -28.85 -6.50
C ILE A 197 15.89 -28.43 -7.70
N HIS A 198 14.67 -28.95 -7.82
CA HIS A 198 13.77 -28.69 -8.95
C HIS A 198 12.53 -27.83 -8.61
N SER A 199 12.38 -27.40 -7.35
CA SER A 199 11.24 -26.57 -6.94
C SER A 199 11.53 -25.09 -7.18
N PRO A 200 10.60 -24.33 -7.80
CA PRO A 200 10.79 -22.89 -7.97
C PRO A 200 10.81 -22.18 -6.62
N ILE A 201 11.75 -21.26 -6.46
CA ILE A 201 11.87 -20.34 -5.33
C ILE A 201 10.71 -19.34 -5.37
N SER A 202 10.05 -19.10 -4.24
CA SER A 202 8.92 -18.16 -4.19
C SER A 202 9.35 -16.70 -4.38
N ASP A 203 8.47 -15.85 -4.91
CA ASP A 203 8.71 -14.41 -5.05
C ASP A 203 8.99 -13.72 -3.70
N SER A 204 8.33 -14.16 -2.62
CA SER A 204 8.61 -13.68 -1.27
C SER A 204 10.03 -14.00 -0.82
N THR A 205 10.54 -15.19 -1.18
CA THR A 205 11.92 -15.59 -0.91
C THR A 205 12.91 -14.82 -1.78
N LEU A 206 12.59 -14.58 -3.05
CA LEU A 206 13.40 -13.75 -3.96
C LEU A 206 13.49 -12.29 -3.48
N ALA A 207 12.46 -11.78 -2.80
CA ALA A 207 12.45 -10.42 -2.28
C ALA A 207 13.34 -10.23 -1.05
N LEU A 208 13.59 -11.26 -0.25
CA LEU A 208 14.44 -11.16 0.95
C LEU A 208 15.84 -10.62 0.67
N PRO A 209 16.63 -11.15 -0.28
CA PRO A 209 17.93 -10.56 -0.62
C PRO A 209 17.82 -9.13 -1.15
N LEU A 210 16.69 -8.74 -1.76
CA LEU A 210 16.49 -7.36 -2.19
C LEU A 210 16.24 -6.40 -1.02
N PHE A 211 15.48 -6.82 0.00
CA PHE A 211 15.32 -6.05 1.23
C PHE A 211 16.65 -5.90 1.97
N LEU A 212 17.48 -6.96 2.01
CA LEU A 212 18.81 -6.92 2.60
C LEU A 212 19.73 -5.96 1.82
N ALA A 213 19.75 -6.05 0.49
CA ALA A 213 20.51 -5.11 -0.35
C ALA A 213 20.08 -3.65 -0.10
N HIS A 214 18.78 -3.40 0.07
CA HIS A 214 18.29 -2.05 0.34
C HIS A 214 18.73 -1.53 1.72
N ASP A 215 18.78 -2.37 2.75
CA ASP A 215 19.40 -2.02 4.05
C ASP A 215 20.88 -1.66 3.88
N GLU A 216 21.65 -2.45 3.14
CA GLU A 216 23.07 -2.18 2.92
C GLU A 216 23.32 -0.90 2.13
N ILE A 217 22.48 -0.58 1.14
CA ILE A 217 22.54 0.69 0.40
C ILE A 217 22.37 1.86 1.36
N LEU A 218 21.38 1.80 2.25
CA LEU A 218 21.15 2.86 3.24
C LEU A 218 22.32 2.97 4.22
N VAL A 219 22.97 1.87 4.58
CA VAL A 219 24.17 1.88 5.44
C VAL A 219 25.43 2.36 4.69
N GLY A 220 25.43 2.31 3.35
CA GLY A 220 26.58 2.61 2.50
C GLY A 220 27.54 1.41 2.32
N ASP A 221 27.08 0.19 2.56
CA ASP A 221 27.88 -1.04 2.34
C ASP A 221 27.66 -1.58 0.92
N GLY A 222 28.40 -0.98 -0.04
CA GLY A 222 28.39 -1.40 -1.45
C GLY A 222 28.78 -2.88 -1.67
N PRO A 223 29.85 -3.40 -1.04
CA PRO A 223 30.21 -4.81 -1.14
C PRO A 223 29.07 -5.77 -0.74
N SER A 224 28.44 -5.57 0.42
CA SER A 224 27.34 -6.44 0.88
C SER A 224 26.09 -6.28 0.01
N THR A 225 25.81 -5.07 -0.47
CA THR A 225 24.76 -4.81 -1.46
C THR A 225 24.93 -5.70 -2.69
N LYS A 226 26.13 -5.73 -3.27
CA LYS A 226 26.42 -6.52 -4.47
C LYS A 226 26.22 -8.01 -4.23
N ILE A 227 26.65 -8.53 -3.09
CA ILE A 227 26.48 -9.94 -2.72
C ILE A 227 24.99 -10.31 -2.66
N HIS A 228 24.18 -9.48 -2.00
CA HIS A 228 22.75 -9.72 -1.88
C HIS A 228 22.02 -9.68 -3.23
N VAL A 229 22.31 -8.67 -4.06
CA VAL A 229 21.74 -8.57 -5.42
C VAL A 229 22.15 -9.77 -6.27
N GLN A 230 23.42 -10.18 -6.23
CA GLN A 230 23.90 -11.38 -6.93
C GLN A 230 23.18 -12.64 -6.47
N GLY A 231 22.93 -12.78 -5.17
CA GLY A 231 22.12 -13.87 -4.62
C GLY A 231 20.70 -13.88 -5.21
N ALA A 232 20.02 -12.74 -5.24
CA ALA A 232 18.68 -12.61 -5.83
C ALA A 232 18.65 -13.04 -7.31
N ILE A 233 19.66 -12.65 -8.10
CA ILE A 233 19.78 -13.03 -9.52
C ILE A 233 19.99 -14.53 -9.67
N GLN A 234 20.85 -15.14 -8.86
CA GLN A 234 21.08 -16.59 -8.91
C GLN A 234 19.79 -17.36 -8.60
N MET A 235 19.03 -16.90 -7.62
CA MET A 235 17.73 -17.49 -7.28
C MET A 235 16.71 -17.30 -8.41
N ALA A 236 16.66 -16.13 -9.06
CA ALA A 236 15.80 -15.91 -10.23
C ALA A 236 16.21 -16.79 -11.44
N ARG A 237 17.51 -17.06 -11.61
CA ARG A 237 18.02 -17.98 -12.66
C ARG A 237 17.57 -19.40 -12.39
N HIS A 238 17.64 -19.84 -11.13
CA HIS A 238 17.16 -21.16 -10.71
C HIS A 238 15.68 -21.38 -11.07
N ASN A 239 14.85 -20.34 -10.94
CA ASN A 239 13.44 -20.37 -11.35
C ASN A 239 13.19 -20.44 -12.86
N ARG A 240 14.23 -20.34 -13.70
CA ARG A 240 14.11 -20.09 -15.15
C ARG A 240 13.28 -18.84 -15.48
N ALA A 241 13.13 -17.93 -14.52
CA ALA A 241 12.37 -16.69 -14.70
C ALA A 241 13.08 -15.71 -15.66
N LEU A 242 14.40 -15.82 -15.76
CA LEU A 242 15.25 -14.91 -16.52
C LEU A 242 15.31 -15.15 -18.04
N ASP A 243 14.65 -16.20 -18.55
CA ASP A 243 14.39 -16.29 -19.98
C ASP A 243 13.24 -15.35 -20.42
N LYS A 244 12.56 -14.67 -19.47
CA LYS A 244 11.43 -13.76 -19.72
C LYS A 244 11.46 -12.43 -18.97
N THR A 245 12.26 -12.28 -17.91
CA THR A 245 12.31 -11.02 -17.13
C THR A 245 13.58 -10.24 -17.44
N ASP A 246 13.39 -9.07 -18.05
CA ASP A 246 14.45 -8.09 -18.26
C ASP A 246 14.97 -7.59 -16.89
N CYS A 247 16.16 -8.05 -16.53
CA CYS A 247 16.85 -7.64 -15.30
C CYS A 247 17.31 -6.18 -15.30
N SER A 248 17.16 -5.43 -16.41
CA SER A 248 17.39 -3.99 -16.47
C SER A 248 16.48 -3.21 -15.51
N ALA A 249 15.37 -3.82 -15.07
CA ALA A 249 14.49 -3.26 -14.06
C ALA A 249 15.06 -3.34 -12.64
N PHE A 250 16.04 -4.20 -12.35
CA PHE A 250 16.68 -4.12 -11.04
C PHE A 250 17.59 -2.89 -11.00
N PRO A 251 17.69 -2.20 -9.85
CA PRO A 251 18.38 -0.92 -9.72
C PRO A 251 19.92 -1.09 -9.79
N TYR A 252 20.43 -1.73 -10.84
CA TYR A 252 21.84 -1.73 -11.20
C TYR A 252 22.34 -0.30 -11.45
N ASP A 253 21.48 0.56 -12.00
CA ASP A 253 21.77 1.97 -12.24
C ASP A 253 21.99 2.77 -10.95
N LEU A 254 21.44 2.34 -9.81
CA LEU A 254 21.70 2.94 -8.49
C LEU A 254 23.05 2.49 -7.91
N ILE A 255 23.54 1.30 -8.29
CA ILE A 255 24.85 0.80 -7.83
C ILE A 255 25.99 1.40 -8.67
N GLN A 256 25.72 1.85 -9.90
CA GLN A 256 26.73 2.47 -10.77
C GLN A 256 26.90 3.99 -10.61
N ARG A 257 25.98 4.69 -9.90
CA ARG A 257 26.05 6.16 -9.77
C ARG A 257 26.86 6.68 -8.58
N ASP A 258 27.18 5.82 -7.61
CA ASP A 258 27.94 6.18 -6.40
C ASP A 258 29.32 5.51 -6.32
N MET A 259 29.92 5.15 -7.47
CA MET A 259 31.37 4.93 -7.63
C MET A 259 31.97 6.02 -8.50
#